data_AF-A0AAU9JBM3-F1
#
_entry.id   AF-A0AAU9JBM3-F1
#
_cell.length_a   1.000
_cell.length_b   1.000
_cell.length_c   1.000
_cell.angle_alpha   90.00
_cell.angle_beta   90.00
_cell.angle_gamma   90.00
#
_symmetry.space_group_name_H-M   'P 1'
#
loop_
_entity.id
_entity.type
_entity.pdbx_description
1 polymer ?
#
loop_
_entity_poly.entity_id
_entity_poly.type
_entity_poly.pdbx_seq_one_letter_code
_entity_poly.pdbx_strand_id
1 'polypeptide(L)'
;MNIQPLQLAVKYDPPQLCLIYSNGKEPFYHDFNLTKQDLALTTEKIYHKLNLDHPGYLTQIDAGQVLKIIELIKSKQSRDSRSSRASKLRDMVEGARMDGNIGKEANKQNNRNWGNSKGEVAGKFDFEEIDKQLENDSGSDNSIDL
;
A
#
# COMPACT_ATOMS: atom_id res chain seq x y z
N MET A 1 39.94 22.29 11.62
CA MET A 1 38.53 22.21 12.06
C MET A 1 38.19 20.74 12.15
N ASN A 2 37.82 20.21 13.32
CA ASN A 2 37.55 18.77 13.46
C ASN A 2 36.05 18.58 13.25
N ILE A 3 35.66 18.03 12.10
CA ILE A 3 34.27 17.67 11.79
C ILE A 3 34.10 16.22 12.22
N GLN A 4 33.18 15.95 13.15
CA GLN A 4 32.93 14.62 13.66
C GLN A 4 31.46 14.21 13.44
N PRO A 5 31.19 12.96 13.05
CA PRO A 5 29.83 12.45 13.00
C PRO A 5 29.28 12.33 14.41
N LEU A 6 28.10 12.90 14.63
CA LEU A 6 27.36 12.81 15.88
C LEU A 6 26.36 11.66 15.83
N GLN A 7 25.57 11.59 14.75
CA GLN A 7 24.41 10.71 14.68
C GLN A 7 23.99 10.43 13.23
N LEU A 8 23.39 9.27 13.04
CA LEU A 8 22.62 8.88 11.86
C LEU A 8 21.12 8.98 12.19
N ALA A 9 20.36 9.65 11.33
CA ALA A 9 18.92 9.77 11.44
C ALA A 9 18.22 9.33 10.14
N VAL A 10 16.93 9.03 10.23
CA VAL A 10 16.13 8.55 9.11
C VAL A 10 14.76 9.20 9.07
N LYS A 11 14.36 9.61 7.87
CA LYS A 11 12.99 10.02 7.54
C LYS A 11 12.42 8.99 6.57
N TYR A 12 11.12 8.74 6.66
CA TYR A 12 10.46 7.72 5.84
C TYR A 12 9.49 8.29 4.79
N ASP A 13 9.15 9.58 4.84
CA ASP A 13 8.24 10.19 3.87
C ASP A 13 8.61 11.66 3.57
N PRO A 14 9.37 11.95 2.50
CA PRO A 14 10.05 10.99 1.62
C PRO A 14 11.19 10.25 2.35
N PRO A 15 11.59 9.04 1.90
CA PRO A 15 12.66 8.27 2.53
C PRO A 15 14.03 8.96 2.36
N GLN A 16 14.65 9.28 3.48
CA GLN A 16 15.93 9.98 3.55
C GLN A 16 16.82 9.38 4.64
N LEU A 17 18.10 9.25 4.34
CA LEU A 17 19.14 9.08 5.35
C LEU A 17 19.68 10.47 5.69
N CYS A 18 19.86 10.78 6.97
CA CYS A 18 20.40 12.06 7.41
C CYS A 18 21.66 11.81 8.23
N LEU A 19 22.75 12.47 7.85
CA LEU A 19 24.00 12.47 8.61
C LEU A 19 24.13 13.75 9.39
N ILE A 20 24.27 13.64 10.71
CA ILE A 20 24.44 14.79 11.60
C ILE A 20 25.90 14.83 12.03
N TYR A 21 26.53 15.98 11.82
CA TYR A 21 27.90 16.27 12.20
C TYR A 21 27.96 17.48 13.14
N SER A 22 29.08 17.63 13.82
CA SER A 22 29.41 18.87 14.53
C SER A 22 30.86 19.27 14.29
N ASN A 23 31.08 20.58 14.29
CA ASN A 23 32.39 21.23 14.28
C ASN A 23 32.80 21.72 15.69
N GLY A 24 32.09 21.29 16.74
CA GLY A 24 32.27 21.71 18.13
C GLY A 24 31.56 23.00 18.52
N LYS A 25 30.88 23.68 17.59
CA LYS A 25 30.06 24.88 17.87
C LYS A 25 28.61 24.68 17.51
N GLU A 26 28.35 24.20 16.30
CA GLU A 26 26.99 24.01 15.80
C GLU A 26 26.85 22.64 15.12
N PRO A 27 25.69 21.99 15.27
CA PRO A 27 25.36 20.82 14.48
C PRO A 27 24.98 21.22 13.07
N PHE A 28 25.40 20.43 12.10
CA PHE A 28 24.96 20.52 10.70
C PHE A 28 24.55 19.15 10.24
N TYR A 29 23.60 19.10 9.31
CA TYR A 29 23.08 17.86 8.78
C TYR A 29 23.19 17.83 7.26
N HIS A 30 23.36 16.63 6.72
CA HIS A 30 23.34 16.37 5.30
C HIS A 30 22.31 15.29 4.98
N ASP A 31 21.40 15.60 4.07
CA ASP A 31 20.30 14.72 3.69
C ASP A 31 20.62 13.96 2.40
N PHE A 32 20.42 12.65 2.44
CA PHE A 32 20.54 11.76 1.30
C PHE A 32 19.15 11.24 0.93
N ASN A 33 18.61 11.81 -0.14
CA ASN A 33 17.32 11.40 -0.68
C ASN A 33 17.44 10.01 -1.32
N LEU A 34 16.68 9.04 -0.81
CA LEU A 34 16.59 7.71 -1.42
C LEU A 34 15.38 7.68 -2.33
N THR A 35 15.59 7.68 -3.64
CA THR A 35 14.49 7.59 -4.60
C THR A 35 13.90 6.18 -4.61
N LYS A 36 12.71 6.02 -5.20
CA LYS A 36 12.11 4.69 -5.40
C LYS A 36 13.03 3.75 -6.21
N GLN A 37 13.81 4.30 -7.14
CA GLN A 37 14.79 3.53 -7.91
C GLN A 37 15.94 3.04 -7.03
N ASP A 38 16.43 3.89 -6.11
CA ASP A 38 17.48 3.50 -5.17
C ASP A 38 17.01 2.38 -4.24
N LEU A 39 15.79 2.46 -3.74
CA LEU A 39 15.21 1.45 -2.86
C LEU A 39 15.03 0.07 -3.53
N ALA A 40 15.02 0.01 -4.86
CA ALA A 40 14.99 -1.24 -5.62
C ALA A 40 16.38 -1.91 -5.74
N LEU A 41 17.46 -1.19 -5.47
CA LEU A 41 18.83 -1.71 -5.50
C LEU A 41 19.13 -2.53 -4.23
N THR A 42 20.21 -3.32 -4.26
CA THR A 42 20.71 -3.97 -3.04
C THR A 42 21.26 -2.93 -2.06
N THR A 43 21.29 -3.26 -0.77
CA THR A 43 21.72 -2.34 0.30
C THR A 43 23.16 -1.86 0.06
N GLU A 44 24.03 -2.75 -0.41
CA GLU A 44 25.43 -2.45 -0.74
C GLU A 44 25.54 -1.49 -1.92
N LYS A 45 24.68 -1.66 -2.95
CA LYS A 45 24.67 -0.76 -4.10
C LYS A 45 24.24 0.65 -3.72
N ILE A 46 23.27 0.79 -2.81
CA ILE A 46 22.87 2.09 -2.26
C ILE A 46 24.04 2.70 -1.49
N TYR A 47 24.69 1.93 -0.62
CA TYR A 47 25.86 2.39 0.13
C TYR A 47 27.01 2.86 -0.78
N HIS A 48 27.32 2.09 -1.83
CA HIS A 48 28.31 2.49 -2.83
C HIS A 48 27.92 3.76 -3.57
N LYS A 49 26.65 3.89 -3.98
CA LYS A 49 26.15 5.11 -4.61
C LYS A 49 26.29 6.32 -3.68
N LEU A 50 25.92 6.20 -2.41
CA LEU A 50 26.07 7.27 -1.42
C LEU A 50 27.54 7.70 -1.27
N ASN A 51 28.47 6.76 -1.27
CA ASN A 51 29.91 7.07 -1.22
C ASN A 51 30.45 7.74 -2.49
N LEU A 52 29.89 7.42 -3.65
CA LEU A 52 30.28 8.03 -4.93
C LEU A 52 29.71 9.44 -5.08
N ASP A 53 28.43 9.62 -4.75
CA ASP A 53 27.73 10.90 -4.87
C ASP A 53 28.21 11.90 -3.79
N HIS A 54 28.65 11.39 -2.63
CA HIS A 54 29.04 12.19 -1.48
C HIS A 54 30.35 11.68 -0.85
N PRO A 55 31.49 11.86 -1.53
CA PRO A 55 32.77 11.35 -1.08
C PRO A 55 33.16 11.98 0.27
N GLY A 56 33.63 11.15 1.19
CA GLY A 56 34.15 11.59 2.49
C GLY A 56 33.12 11.60 3.62
N TYR A 57 31.82 11.71 3.33
CA TYR A 57 30.78 11.85 4.36
C TYR A 57 30.67 10.60 5.26
N LEU A 58 30.75 9.40 4.69
CA LEU A 58 30.60 8.16 5.44
C LEU A 58 31.91 7.61 6.02
N THR A 59 33.05 8.27 5.79
CA THR A 59 34.39 7.71 6.10
C THR A 59 34.64 7.47 7.59
N GLN A 60 34.01 8.25 8.46
CA GLN A 60 34.18 8.16 9.92
C GLN A 60 33.06 7.35 10.59
N ILE A 61 32.23 6.68 9.80
CA ILE A 61 31.03 5.98 10.26
C ILE A 61 31.17 4.51 9.93
N ASP A 62 30.75 3.65 10.86
CA ASP A 62 30.75 2.22 10.61
C ASP A 62 29.83 1.88 9.43
N ALA A 63 30.40 1.27 8.39
CA ALA A 63 29.66 0.85 7.20
C ALA A 63 28.52 -0.12 7.56
N GLY A 64 28.71 -0.97 8.58
CA GLY A 64 27.69 -1.89 9.07
C GLY A 64 26.45 -1.16 9.62
N GLN A 65 26.64 -0.05 10.35
CA GLN A 65 25.54 0.79 10.80
C GLN A 65 24.77 1.41 9.64
N VAL A 66 25.48 1.95 8.64
CA VAL A 66 24.84 2.58 7.47
C VAL A 66 24.03 1.55 6.68
N LEU A 67 24.59 0.35 6.45
CA LEU A 67 23.90 -0.74 5.77
C LEU A 67 22.62 -1.18 6.50
N LYS A 68 22.68 -1.37 7.83
CA LYS A 68 21.51 -1.72 8.64
C LYS A 68 20.41 -0.65 8.56
N ILE A 69 20.79 0.62 8.55
CA ILE A 69 19.82 1.71 8.44
C ILE A 69 19.18 1.73 7.05
N ILE A 70 19.96 1.56 5.99
CA ILE A 70 19.41 1.46 4.61
C ILE A 70 18.42 0.29 4.52
N GLU A 71 18.75 -0.86 5.10
CA GLU A 71 17.86 -2.02 5.16
C GLU A 71 16.56 -1.71 5.92
N LEU A 72 16.67 -1.00 7.06
CA LEU A 72 15.52 -0.55 7.83
C LEU A 72 14.60 0.35 7.01
N ILE A 73 15.15 1.33 6.28
CA ILE A 73 14.39 2.21 5.36
C ILE A 73 13.63 1.37 4.34
N LYS A 74 14.32 0.46 3.65
CA LYS A 74 13.70 -0.42 2.64
C LYS A 74 12.56 -1.26 3.22
N SER A 75 12.78 -1.87 4.39
CA SER A 75 11.79 -2.74 5.03
C SER A 75 10.49 -1.98 5.33
N LYS A 76 10.59 -0.73 5.81
CA LYS A 76 9.44 0.10 6.15
C LYS A 76 8.66 0.55 4.92
N GLN A 77 9.37 0.99 3.88
CA GLN A 77 8.74 1.35 2.59
C GLN A 77 7.97 0.18 1.96
N SER A 78 8.48 -1.05 2.10
CA SER A 78 7.79 -2.26 1.61
C SER A 78 6.50 -2.59 2.38
N ARG A 79 6.45 -2.29 3.68
CA ARG A 79 5.28 -2.53 4.55
C ARG A 79 4.16 -1.54 4.27
N ASP A 80 4.49 -0.26 4.13
CA ASP A 80 3.51 0.79 3.83
C ASP A 80 2.85 0.59 2.45
N SER A 81 3.61 0.05 1.50
CA SER A 81 3.11 -0.36 0.18
C SER A 81 2.11 -1.53 0.24
N ARG A 82 2.23 -2.44 1.21
CA ARG A 82 1.31 -3.57 1.39
C ARG A 82 0.05 -3.17 2.17
N SER A 83 0.21 -2.32 3.17
CA SER A 83 -0.89 -1.73 3.96
C SER A 83 -1.90 -1.00 3.07
N SER A 84 -1.43 -0.10 2.20
CA SER A 84 -2.31 0.67 1.30
C SER A 84 -3.11 -0.18 0.31
N ARG A 85 -2.55 -1.30 -0.17
CA ARG A 85 -3.28 -2.25 -1.03
C ARG A 85 -4.36 -3.01 -0.27
N ALA A 86 -4.09 -3.44 0.95
CA ALA A 86 -5.09 -4.13 1.77
C ALA A 86 -6.25 -3.20 2.14
N SER A 87 -5.96 -1.95 2.51
CA SER A 87 -6.98 -0.94 2.76
C SER A 87 -7.80 -0.63 1.51
N LYS A 88 -7.16 -0.45 0.35
CA LYS A 88 -7.86 -0.19 -0.91
C LYS A 88 -8.75 -1.36 -1.36
N LEU A 89 -8.29 -2.61 -1.17
CA LEU A 89 -9.12 -3.79 -1.43
C LEU A 89 -10.31 -3.87 -0.47
N ARG A 90 -10.10 -3.52 0.81
CA ARG A 90 -11.18 -3.45 1.79
C ARG A 90 -12.20 -2.37 1.44
N ASP A 91 -11.74 -1.18 1.08
CA ASP A 91 -12.60 -0.06 0.66
C ASP A 91 -13.36 -0.39 -0.63
N MET A 92 -12.74 -1.12 -1.57
CA MET A 92 -13.42 -1.60 -2.78
C MET A 92 -14.45 -2.70 -2.48
N VAL A 93 -14.18 -3.60 -1.53
CA VAL A 93 -15.13 -4.64 -1.11
C VAL A 93 -16.28 -4.04 -0.29
N GLU A 94 -16.00 -3.10 0.59
CA GLU A 94 -17.00 -2.37 1.37
C GLU A 94 -17.80 -1.43 0.45
N GLY A 95 -17.15 -0.77 -0.51
CA GLY A 95 -17.79 0.01 -1.57
C GLY A 95 -18.67 -0.84 -2.49
N ALA A 96 -18.22 -2.04 -2.90
CA ALA A 96 -19.03 -2.97 -3.68
C ALA A 96 -20.21 -3.55 -2.87
N ARG A 97 -20.06 -3.72 -1.55
CA ARG A 97 -21.17 -4.08 -0.65
C ARG A 97 -22.16 -2.93 -0.47
N MET A 98 -21.69 -1.68 -0.50
CA MET A 98 -22.53 -0.49 -0.48
C MET A 98 -23.23 -0.28 -1.83
N ASP A 99 -22.56 -0.46 -2.97
CA ASP A 99 -23.17 -0.41 -4.32
C ASP A 99 -24.16 -1.55 -4.57
N GLY A 100 -23.91 -2.74 -3.99
CA GLY A 100 -24.89 -3.83 -3.93
C GLY A 100 -26.11 -3.53 -3.06
N ASN A 101 -26.03 -2.52 -2.18
CA ASN A 101 -27.12 -2.02 -1.35
C ASN A 101 -27.72 -0.69 -1.86
N ILE A 102 -27.08 0.00 -2.80
CA ILE A 102 -27.60 1.24 -3.43
C ILE A 102 -28.81 0.95 -4.34
N GLY A 103 -29.01 -0.31 -4.74
CA GLY A 103 -30.27 -0.75 -5.35
C GLY A 103 -31.45 -0.92 -4.36
N LYS A 104 -31.24 -0.80 -3.04
CA LYS A 104 -32.25 -1.14 -2.02
C LYS A 104 -32.55 -0.06 -0.98
N GLU A 105 -31.95 1.14 -1.07
CA GLU A 105 -32.22 2.24 -0.13
C GLU A 105 -32.74 3.54 -0.77
N ALA A 106 -33.40 3.44 -1.92
CA ALA A 106 -34.18 4.55 -2.48
C ALA A 106 -35.67 4.51 -2.13
N ASN A 107 -36.11 3.75 -1.11
CA ASN A 107 -37.45 3.96 -0.58
C ASN A 107 -37.68 3.40 0.84
N LYS A 108 -37.37 4.20 1.86
CA LYS A 108 -38.25 4.34 3.02
C LYS A 108 -38.06 5.70 3.71
N GLN A 109 -38.87 6.62 3.22
CA GLN A 109 -39.66 7.59 3.99
C GLN A 109 -38.95 8.41 5.08
N ASN A 110 -38.87 9.72 4.79
CA ASN A 110 -39.69 10.61 5.61
C ASN A 110 -40.39 11.69 4.77
N ASN A 111 -41.61 11.34 4.36
CA ASN A 111 -42.82 12.16 4.40
C ASN A 111 -42.71 13.68 4.14
N ARG A 112 -42.84 14.08 2.86
CA ARG A 112 -43.80 15.12 2.46
C ARG A 112 -44.44 14.74 1.13
N ASN A 113 -45.69 14.31 1.24
CA ASN A 113 -46.80 14.66 0.36
C ASN A 113 -46.65 14.40 -1.15
N TRP A 114 -47.38 13.40 -1.66
CA TRP A 114 -48.35 13.44 -2.77
C TRP A 114 -48.31 12.14 -3.60
N GLY A 115 -49.45 11.43 -3.66
CA GLY A 115 -49.80 10.61 -4.83
C GLY A 115 -49.71 9.09 -4.68
N ASN A 116 -50.87 8.48 -4.41
CA ASN A 116 -51.29 7.09 -4.70
C ASN A 116 -50.44 6.28 -5.70
N SER A 117 -50.23 4.99 -5.40
CA SER A 117 -50.77 3.86 -6.21
C SER A 117 -50.52 2.50 -5.55
N LYS A 118 -51.57 1.67 -5.59
CA LYS A 118 -51.69 0.27 -5.16
C LYS A 118 -50.69 -0.67 -5.85
N GLY A 119 -50.31 -1.75 -5.18
CA GLY A 119 -49.80 -2.97 -5.82
C GLY A 119 -49.13 -3.95 -4.86
N GLU A 120 -49.86 -5.00 -4.48
CA GLU A 120 -49.34 -6.29 -3.98
C GLU A 120 -48.29 -6.86 -5.00
N VAL A 121 -47.30 -7.68 -4.64
CA VAL A 121 -47.40 -9.13 -4.43
C VAL A 121 -46.12 -9.63 -3.75
N ALA A 122 -46.28 -10.45 -2.72
CA ALA A 122 -45.22 -11.21 -2.07
C ALA A 122 -44.81 -12.41 -2.93
N GLY A 123 -43.51 -12.55 -3.18
CA GLY A 123 -42.90 -13.78 -3.71
C GLY A 123 -41.70 -14.14 -2.87
N LYS A 124 -41.79 -15.22 -2.10
CA LYS A 124 -40.65 -15.83 -1.41
C LYS A 124 -39.76 -16.47 -2.48
N PHE A 125 -38.49 -16.07 -2.54
CA PHE A 125 -37.50 -16.73 -3.38
C PHE A 125 -37.06 -18.02 -2.67
N ASP A 126 -37.22 -19.15 -3.35
CA ASP A 126 -36.83 -20.47 -2.87
C ASP A 126 -35.49 -20.85 -3.51
N PHE A 127 -34.44 -20.95 -2.70
CA PHE A 127 -33.06 -21.13 -3.19
C PHE A 127 -32.78 -22.55 -3.68
N GLU A 128 -33.62 -23.53 -3.33
CA GLU A 128 -33.48 -24.92 -3.77
C GLU A 128 -33.77 -25.10 -5.27
N GLU A 129 -34.56 -24.20 -5.88
CA GLU A 129 -34.91 -24.29 -7.30
C GLU A 129 -33.78 -23.82 -8.22
N ILE A 130 -32.88 -22.97 -7.72
CA ILE A 130 -31.73 -22.43 -8.47
C ILE A 130 -30.61 -23.47 -8.55
N ASP A 131 -30.33 -24.21 -7.46
CA ASP A 131 -29.30 -25.25 -7.47
C ASP A 131 -29.63 -26.39 -8.45
N LYS A 132 -30.91 -26.72 -8.61
CA LYS A 132 -31.38 -27.71 -9.61
C LYS A 132 -31.18 -27.27 -11.07
N GLN A 133 -31.12 -25.96 -11.35
CA GLN A 133 -30.89 -25.48 -12.71
C GLN A 133 -29.41 -25.53 -13.09
N LEU A 134 -28.50 -25.41 -12.12
CA LEU A 134 -27.05 -25.45 -12.35
C LEU A 134 -26.51 -26.87 -12.59
N GLU A 135 -27.09 -27.89 -11.97
CA GLU A 135 -26.68 -29.29 -12.21
C GLU A 135 -27.11 -29.83 -13.58
N ASN A 136 -28.13 -29.24 -14.22
CA ASN A 136 -28.64 -29.70 -15.52
C ASN A 136 -27.89 -29.11 -16.74
N ASP A 137 -27.05 -28.10 -16.57
CA ASP A 137 -26.39 -27.38 -17.69
C ASP A 137 -24.94 -27.84 -17.94
N SER A 138 -24.50 -28.93 -17.30
CA SER A 138 -23.16 -29.51 -17.45
C SER A 138 -23.12 -30.80 -18.28
N GLY A 139 -24.02 -30.91 -19.26
CA GLY A 139 -24.10 -32.05 -20.18
C GLY A 139 -24.19 -31.66 -21.65
N SER A 140 -23.06 -31.29 -22.27
CA SER A 140 -22.90 -31.44 -23.72
C SER A 140 -21.45 -31.75 -24.08
N ASP A 141 -21.22 -33.06 -24.06
CA ASP A 141 -20.22 -33.84 -24.79
C ASP A 141 -19.90 -33.24 -26.18
N ASN A 142 -18.61 -33.09 -26.48
CA ASN A 142 -18.15 -32.99 -27.86
C ASN A 142 -16.86 -33.81 -27.98
N SER A 143 -17.07 -35.10 -28.22
CA SER A 143 -16.11 -36.05 -28.76
C SER A 143 -15.40 -35.48 -29.99
N ILE A 144 -14.07 -35.36 -29.90
CA ILE A 144 -13.19 -35.23 -31.06
C ILE A 144 -12.88 -36.66 -31.52
N ASP A 145 -13.46 -37.07 -32.65
CA ASP A 145 -13.09 -38.29 -33.36
C ASP A 145 -12.18 -37.93 -34.56
N LEU A 146 -10.98 -38.50 -34.51
CA LEU A 146 -9.95 -38.77 -35.55
C LEU A 146 -9.82 -37.84 -36.77
#